data_AF-R7SJX8-F1
#
_entry.id   AF-R7SJX8-F1
#
_cell.length_a   1.000
_cell.length_b   1.000
_cell.length_c   1.000
_cell.angle_alpha   90.00
_cell.angle_beta   90.00
_cell.angle_gamma   90.00
#
_symmetry.space_group_name_H-M   'P 1'
#
loop_
_entity.id
_entity.type
_entity.pdbx_description
1 polymer ?
#
loop_
_entity_poly.entity_id
_entity_poly.type
_entity_poly.pdbx_seq_one_letter_code
_entity_poly.pdbx_strand_id
1 'polypeptide(L)'
;RRAMTDVTRIIRLREDKPARQGTTLQKGSIGNDLWNSLLAAEKEFEAEILEVTTEANAYVEGWSTVIFQTATEMMHNETMRSVVEQIPHYSSRSWCVHVPRALSLST
;
A
#
# COMPACT_ATOMS: atom_id res chain seq x y z
N ARG A 1 7.45 3.90 -12.51
CA ARG A 1 7.10 3.31 -11.19
C ARG A 1 6.78 4.36 -10.11
N ARG A 2 7.16 5.64 -10.27
CA ARG A 2 6.85 6.75 -9.34
C ARG A 2 5.35 6.84 -8.99
N ALA A 3 4.47 6.92 -9.99
CA ALA A 3 3.01 6.97 -9.77
C ALA A 3 2.45 5.80 -8.93
N MET A 4 3.02 4.59 -8.98
CA MET A 4 2.60 3.47 -8.11
C MET A 4 3.03 3.68 -6.67
N THR A 5 4.24 4.22 -6.46
CA THR A 5 4.71 4.62 -5.13
C THR A 5 3.83 5.72 -4.56
N ASP A 6 3.39 6.68 -5.38
CA ASP A 6 2.48 7.75 -4.96
C ASP A 6 1.12 7.19 -4.55
N VAL A 7 0.51 6.30 -5.37
CA VAL A 7 -0.74 5.61 -5.00
C VAL A 7 -0.60 4.87 -3.66
N THR A 8 0.50 4.15 -3.47
CA THR A 8 0.75 3.42 -2.23
C THR A 8 0.86 4.36 -1.02
N ARG A 9 1.52 5.51 -1.19
CA ARG A 9 1.63 6.55 -0.15
C ARG A 9 0.29 7.20 0.16
N ILE A 10 -0.55 7.49 -0.85
CA ILE A 10 -1.91 8.04 -0.66
C ILE A 10 -2.74 7.12 0.23
N ILE A 11 -2.73 5.81 -0.06
CA ILE A 11 -3.51 4.83 0.69
C ILE A 11 -3.08 4.83 2.17
N ARG A 12 -1.77 4.80 2.44
CA ARG A 12 -1.23 4.86 3.80
C ARG A 12 -1.60 6.16 4.51
N LEU A 13 -1.46 7.31 3.84
CA LEU A 13 -1.83 8.61 4.42
C LEU A 13 -3.31 8.68 4.80
N ARG A 14 -4.20 8.08 3.98
CA ARG A 14 -5.64 8.00 4.24
C ARG A 14 -5.96 7.14 5.47
N GLU A 15 -5.22 6.08 5.70
CA GLU A 15 -5.35 5.21 6.89
C GLU A 15 -4.76 5.88 8.15
N ASP A 16 -3.62 6.54 7.99
CA ASP A 16 -2.87 7.13 9.10
C ASP A 16 -3.55 8.39 9.66
N LYS A 17 -4.29 9.15 8.86
CA LYS A 17 -4.96 10.40 9.26
C LYS A 17 -6.03 10.19 10.34
N PRO A 18 -7.04 9.31 10.17
CA PRO A 18 -8.04 9.04 11.22
C PRO A 18 -7.41 8.34 12.44
N ALA A 19 -6.44 7.44 12.23
CA ALA A 19 -5.74 6.76 13.32
C ALA A 19 -5.00 7.77 14.23
N ARG A 20 -4.27 8.72 13.65
CA ARG A 20 -3.54 9.76 14.40
C ARG A 20 -4.46 10.79 15.03
N GLN A 21 -5.52 11.20 14.34
CA GLN A 21 -6.51 12.14 14.88
C GLN A 21 -7.26 11.54 16.07
N GLY A 22 -7.69 10.27 15.98
CA GLY A 22 -8.33 9.55 17.08
C GLY A 22 -7.42 9.34 18.29
N THR A 23 -6.14 9.05 18.06
CA THR A 23 -5.16 8.84 19.14
C THR A 23 -4.77 10.15 19.84
N THR A 24 -4.69 11.27 19.10
CA THR A 24 -4.34 12.60 19.63
C THR A 24 -5.46 13.18 20.49
N LEU A 25 -6.71 13.14 20.00
CA LEU A 25 -7.86 13.74 20.67
C LEU A 25 -8.21 13.07 22.01
N GLN A 26 -7.94 11.76 22.15
CA GLN A 26 -8.34 11.00 23.34
C GLN A 26 -7.24 10.85 24.40
N LYS A 27 -5.95 10.96 24.03
CA LYS A 27 -4.85 10.63 24.95
C LYS A 27 -3.89 11.78 25.26
N GLY A 28 -4.04 12.95 24.61
CA GLY A 28 -3.18 14.12 24.86
C GLY A 28 -1.67 13.87 24.68
N SER A 29 -1.28 12.76 24.04
CA SER A 29 0.08 12.21 24.05
C SER A 29 0.90 12.58 22.82
N ILE A 30 0.35 13.37 21.90
CA ILE A 30 1.00 13.80 20.66
C ILE A 30 1.05 15.33 20.64
N GLY A 31 2.25 15.89 20.49
CA GLY A 31 2.45 17.34 20.43
C GLY A 31 1.91 17.94 19.12
N ASN A 32 1.42 19.18 19.21
CA ASN A 32 0.92 19.96 18.06
C ASN A 32 1.93 20.02 16.91
N ASP A 33 3.23 20.01 17.22
CA ASP A 33 4.30 20.06 16.22
C ASP A 33 4.33 18.83 15.32
N LEU A 34 4.02 17.63 15.84
CA LEU A 34 3.94 16.41 15.02
C LEU A 34 2.75 16.48 14.06
N TRP A 35 1.62 17.00 14.52
CA TRP A 35 0.45 17.21 13.69
C TRP A 35 0.71 18.24 12.57
N ASN A 36 1.40 19.34 12.90
CA ASN A 36 1.80 20.33 11.92
C ASN A 36 2.82 19.76 10.90
N SER A 37 3.77 18.93 11.34
CA SER A 37 4.70 18.26 10.42
C SER A 37 4.00 17.28 9.47
N LEU A 38 2.94 16.62 9.94
CA LEU A 38 2.11 15.73 9.13
C LEU A 38 1.36 16.52 8.06
N LEU A 39 0.73 17.64 8.44
CA LEU A 39 0.04 18.53 7.48
C LEU A 39 1.02 19.13 6.47
N ALA A 40 2.24 19.48 6.89
CA ALA A 40 3.28 19.95 5.99
C ALA A 40 3.69 18.85 4.99
N ALA A 41 3.92 17.63 5.47
CA ALA A 41 4.24 16.48 4.62
C ALA A 41 3.11 16.13 3.64
N GLU A 42 1.84 16.28 4.06
CA GLU A 42 0.67 16.10 3.17
C GLU A 42 0.71 17.11 2.02
N LYS A 43 0.96 18.39 2.32
CA LYS A 43 1.04 19.44 1.31
C LYS A 43 2.21 19.25 0.33
N GLU A 44 3.37 18.83 0.83
CA GLU A 44 4.52 18.52 -0.01
C GLU A 44 4.22 17.35 -0.96
N PHE A 45 3.54 16.32 -0.46
CA PHE A 45 3.16 15.18 -1.26
C PHE A 45 2.07 15.49 -2.30
N GLU A 46 1.09 16.35 -1.97
CA GLU A 46 0.12 16.85 -2.94
C GLU A 46 0.80 17.61 -4.09
N ALA A 47 1.82 18.42 -3.78
CA ALA A 47 2.62 19.10 -4.80
C ALA A 47 3.36 18.10 -5.70
N GLU A 48 3.91 17.01 -5.13
CA GLU A 48 4.53 15.92 -5.88
C GLU A 48 3.56 15.26 -6.87
N ILE A 49 2.33 14.97 -6.45
CA ILE A 49 1.29 14.37 -7.31
C ILE A 49 0.93 15.29 -8.48
N LEU A 50 0.82 16.59 -8.22
CA LEU A 50 0.54 17.58 -9.26
C LEU A 50 1.67 17.64 -10.28
N GLU A 51 2.93 17.62 -9.82
CA GLU A 51 4.10 17.56 -10.70
C GLU A 51 4.02 16.34 -11.62
N VAL A 52 3.78 15.15 -11.07
CA VAL A 52 3.63 13.90 -11.87
C VAL A 52 2.49 14.01 -12.87
N THR A 53 1.37 14.62 -12.48
CA THR A 53 0.21 14.84 -13.37
C THR A 53 0.58 15.74 -14.55
N THR A 54 1.29 16.84 -14.27
CA THR A 54 1.74 17.77 -15.31
C THR A 54 2.78 17.16 -16.23
N GLU A 55 3.73 16.40 -15.68
CA GLU A 55 4.77 15.69 -16.45
C GLU A 55 4.14 14.65 -17.37
N ALA A 56 3.21 13.84 -16.85
CA ALA A 56 2.48 12.86 -17.63
C ALA A 56 1.71 13.49 -18.80
N ASN A 57 1.04 14.62 -18.55
CA ASN A 57 0.31 15.34 -19.59
C ASN A 57 1.23 15.99 -20.63
N ALA A 58 2.46 16.36 -20.24
CA ALA A 58 3.46 16.87 -21.16
C ALA A 58 4.04 15.78 -22.08
N TYR A 59 4.12 14.52 -21.61
CA TYR A 59 4.50 13.40 -22.47
C TYR A 59 3.40 13.05 -23.48
N VAL A 60 2.16 12.91 -23.00
CA VAL A 60 1.00 12.61 -23.85
C VAL A 60 -0.22 13.32 -23.28
N GLU A 61 -0.90 14.06 -24.13
CA GLU A 61 -2.13 14.75 -23.76
C GLU A 61 -3.18 13.75 -23.20
N GLY A 62 -3.75 14.06 -22.04
CA GLY A 62 -4.76 13.24 -21.39
C GLY A 62 -4.22 12.10 -20.52
N TRP A 63 -2.91 11.80 -20.53
CA TRP A 63 -2.33 10.78 -19.64
C TRP A 63 -2.46 11.11 -18.15
N SER A 64 -2.57 12.38 -17.80
CA SER A 64 -2.89 12.85 -16.44
C SER A 64 -4.10 12.14 -15.84
N THR A 65 -5.12 11.84 -16.65
CA THR A 65 -6.37 11.21 -16.19
C THR A 65 -6.24 9.70 -15.97
N VAL A 66 -5.33 9.05 -16.69
CA VAL A 66 -5.21 7.58 -16.74
C VAL A 66 -4.04 7.06 -15.91
N ILE A 67 -2.98 7.86 -15.70
CA ILE A 67 -1.73 7.40 -15.08
C ILE A 67 -1.92 6.87 -13.65
N PHE A 68 -2.78 7.51 -12.84
CA PHE A 68 -3.02 7.04 -11.47
C PHE A 68 -4.00 5.87 -11.41
N GLN A 69 -4.95 5.77 -12.36
CA GLN A 69 -5.84 4.61 -12.47
C GLN A 69 -5.03 3.34 -12.79
N THR A 70 -4.19 3.43 -13.83
CA THR A 70 -3.30 2.33 -14.23
C THR A 70 -2.28 2.00 -13.15
N ALA A 71 -1.68 3.00 -12.50
CA ALA A 71 -0.78 2.77 -11.37
C ALA A 71 -1.47 2.04 -10.20
N THR A 72 -2.76 2.33 -9.94
CA THR A 72 -3.56 1.64 -8.92
C THR A 72 -3.79 0.18 -9.27
N GLU A 73 -4.12 -0.12 -10.52
CA GLU A 73 -4.29 -1.51 -10.99
C GLU A 73 -2.96 -2.28 -10.91
N MET A 74 -1.85 -1.66 -11.31
CA MET A 74 -0.53 -2.27 -11.23
C MET A 74 -0.12 -2.57 -9.78
N MET A 75 -0.38 -1.65 -8.85
CA MET A 75 -0.13 -1.84 -7.41
C MET A 75 -0.94 -3.02 -6.84
N HIS A 76 -2.23 -3.11 -7.16
CA HIS A 76 -3.06 -4.25 -6.75
C HIS A 76 -2.55 -5.56 -7.34
N ASN A 77 -2.18 -5.58 -8.62
CA ASN A 77 -1.63 -6.76 -9.28
C ASN A 77 -0.31 -7.22 -8.64
N GLU A 78 0.59 -6.29 -8.29
CA GLU A 78 1.84 -6.60 -7.61
C GLU A 78 1.59 -7.17 -6.20
N THR A 79 0.64 -6.57 -5.47
CA THR A 79 0.20 -7.07 -4.16
C THR A 79 -0.41 -8.47 -4.27
N MET A 80 -1.32 -8.71 -5.21
CA MET A 80 -1.95 -10.02 -5.43
C MET A 80 -0.91 -11.09 -5.78
N ARG A 81 0.05 -10.80 -6.65
CA ARG A 81 1.14 -11.73 -6.98
C ARG A 81 1.96 -12.08 -5.74
N SER A 82 2.30 -11.09 -4.92
CA SER A 82 3.06 -11.32 -3.69
C SER A 82 2.32 -12.26 -2.71
N VAL A 83 1.00 -12.17 -2.64
CA VAL A 83 0.17 -13.04 -1.80
C VAL A 83 0.14 -14.45 -2.39
N VAL A 84 -0.10 -14.59 -3.70
CA VAL A 84 -0.15 -15.89 -4.38
C VAL A 84 1.16 -16.65 -4.25
N GLU A 85 2.30 -15.96 -4.38
CA GLU A 85 3.64 -16.55 -4.18
C GLU A 85 3.88 -17.06 -2.76
N GLN A 86 3.19 -16.50 -1.75
CA GLN A 86 3.28 -16.94 -0.36
C GLN A 86 2.38 -18.14 -0.02
N ILE A 87 1.37 -18.44 -0.85
CA ILE A 87 0.42 -19.55 -0.61
C ILE A 87 1.12 -20.92 -0.49
N PRO A 88 2.09 -21.31 -1.36
CA PRO A 88 2.80 -22.58 -1.22
C PRO A 88 3.58 -22.73 0.10
N HIS A 89 4.13 -21.62 0.61
CA HIS A 89 4.85 -21.62 1.89
C HIS A 89 3.89 -21.82 3.07
N TYR A 90 2.67 -21.28 2.99
CA TYR A 90 1.63 -21.48 3.99
C TYR A 90 1.02 -22.90 3.95
N SER A 91 0.83 -23.46 2.76
CA SER A 91 0.26 -24.82 2.61
C SER A 91 1.22 -25.89 3.13
N SER A 92 2.53 -25.77 2.89
CA SER A 92 3.50 -26.78 3.35
C SER A 92 3.63 -26.86 4.88
N ARG A 93 3.45 -25.74 5.60
CA ARG A 93 3.49 -25.72 7.08
C ARG A 93 2.20 -26.23 7.72
N SER A 94 1.03 -25.93 7.13
CA SER A 94 -0.26 -26.32 7.70
C SER A 94 -0.66 -27.77 7.36
N TRP A 95 -0.21 -28.30 6.22
CA TRP A 95 -0.47 -29.70 5.85
C TRP A 95 0.43 -30.67 6.61
N CYS A 96 1.70 -30.34 6.87
CA CYS A 96 2.61 -31.23 7.64
C CYS A 96 2.14 -31.53 9.08
N VAL A 97 1.31 -30.69 9.70
CA VAL A 97 0.76 -30.96 11.05
C VAL A 97 -0.53 -31.79 11.03
N HIS A 98 -1.09 -32.10 9.86
CA HIS A 98 -2.40 -32.77 9.74
C HIS A 98 -2.48 -33.92 8.73
N VAL A 99 -1.37 -34.36 8.13
CA VAL A 99 -1.36 -35.65 7.40
C VAL A 99 -1.08 -36.78 8.40
N PRO A 100 -2.07 -37.57 8.85
CA PRO A 100 -1.78 -38.82 9.52
C PRO A 100 -0.96 -39.69 8.56
N ARG A 101 0.13 -40.26 9.08
CA ARG A 101 1.04 -41.21 8.42
C ARG A 101 0.29 -42.49 8.02
N ALA A 102 -0.64 -42.40 7.08
CA ALA A 102 -1.21 -43.53 6.38
C ALA A 102 -0.38 -43.72 5.11
N LEU A 103 0.05 -44.96 4.85
CA LEU A 103 0.99 -45.37 3.79
C LEU A 103 2.46 -45.33 4.21
N SER A 104 2.82 -46.12 5.23
CA SER A 104 4.09 -46.86 5.17
C SER A 104 3.81 -48.36 5.20
N LEU A 105 3.94 -48.96 4.01
CA LEU A 105 4.44 -50.31 3.75
C LEU A 105 3.45 -51.47 4.01
N SER A 106 2.72 -51.82 2.94
CA SER A 106 2.51 -53.23 2.60
C SER A 106 3.84 -53.77 2.04
N THR A 107 4.49 -54.68 2.76
CA THR A 107 5.26 -55.80 2.19
C THR A 107 5.24 -56.92 3.21
#